data_AF-F7K162-F1
#
_entry.id   AF-F7K162-F1
#
_cell.length_a   1.000
_cell.length_b   1.000
_cell.length_c   1.000
_cell.angle_alpha   90.00
_cell.angle_beta   90.00
_cell.angle_gamma   90.00
#
_symmetry.space_group_name_H-M   'P 1'
#
loop_
_entity.id
_entity.type
_entity.pdbx_description
1 polymer ?
#
loop_
_entity_poly.entity_id
_entity_poly.type
_entity_poly.pdbx_seq_one_letter_code
_entity_poly.pdbx_strand_id
1 'polypeptide(L)'
;MLFLGKLFLGENNANSTFIGIFTFPKTKDLGRKFIPKRFWEIFGRFLGAFLGKSCLKNSEGEYKKMRKKNYKGRCEKRTISKSKDVCRFYDPIQSSFAEILNADPDIEEIRCNVVLDGKDTGEYMTDFLCIKTNGDMLVRECVYRKFLTKPMTVKFLDISKDYWLRHGVEDWGVVIDAE
;
A
#
# COMPACT_ATOMS: atom_id res chain seq x y z
N MET A 1 9.50 13.52 -20.50
CA MET A 1 8.88 14.39 -19.48
C MET A 1 8.82 13.59 -18.19
N LEU A 2 9.68 13.91 -17.22
CA LEU A 2 9.85 13.16 -15.97
C LEU A 2 8.65 13.45 -15.06
N PHE A 3 7.77 12.47 -14.87
CA PHE A 3 6.69 12.56 -13.89
C PHE A 3 7.27 12.18 -12.52
N LEU A 4 7.66 13.18 -11.73
CA LEU A 4 7.90 13.01 -10.30
C LEU A 4 6.55 12.72 -9.62
N GLY A 5 6.43 11.56 -8.98
CA GLY A 5 5.39 11.32 -7.97
C GLY A 5 5.55 12.35 -6.84
N LYS A 6 4.42 12.87 -6.35
CA LYS A 6 4.40 13.80 -5.22
C LYS A 6 4.50 12.97 -3.94
N LEU A 7 5.64 13.06 -3.25
CA LEU A 7 5.79 12.55 -1.90
C LEU A 7 5.21 13.59 -0.94
N PHE A 8 4.07 13.28 -0.32
CA PHE A 8 3.57 14.08 0.80
C PHE A 8 4.18 13.52 2.08
N LEU A 9 4.88 14.40 2.79
CA LEU A 9 5.45 14.16 4.11
C LEU A 9 4.53 14.82 5.13
N GLY A 10 3.85 14.01 5.94
CA GLY A 10 3.06 14.50 7.08
C GLY A 10 3.82 14.26 8.39
N GLU A 11 4.00 15.31 9.19
CA GLU A 11 4.45 15.22 10.59
C GLU A 11 3.25 15.12 11.53
N ASN A 12 3.29 14.18 12.49
CA ASN A 12 2.34 14.15 13.61
C ASN A 12 3.08 14.40 14.93
N ASN A 13 2.63 15.41 15.67
CA ASN A 13 3.08 15.71 17.02
C ASN A 13 2.31 14.84 18.03
N ALA A 14 2.80 13.62 18.23
CA ALA A 14 2.57 12.83 19.45
C ALA A 14 3.62 11.73 19.62
N ASN A 15 4.16 11.21 18.52
CA ASN A 15 5.37 10.38 18.47
C ASN A 15 5.91 10.55 17.05
N SER A 16 7.14 11.05 16.89
CA SER A 16 7.75 11.42 15.60
C SER A 16 7.87 10.23 14.64
N THR A 17 6.76 9.82 14.00
CA THR A 17 6.71 8.85 12.91
C THR A 17 6.25 9.59 11.67
N PHE A 18 7.21 9.84 10.80
CA PHE A 18 6.98 10.50 9.52
C PHE A 18 6.34 9.45 8.60
N ILE A 19 5.31 9.80 7.83
CA ILE A 19 4.61 8.85 6.96
C ILE A 19 4.73 9.35 5.53
N GLY A 20 5.39 8.54 4.69
CA GLY A 20 5.49 8.81 3.26
C GLY A 20 4.25 8.29 2.56
N ILE A 21 3.45 9.19 1.98
CA ILE A 21 2.34 8.80 1.10
C ILE A 21 2.84 8.91 -0.34
N PHE A 22 2.92 7.77 -1.03
CA PHE A 22 3.24 7.75 -2.46
C PHE A 22 1.94 7.66 -3.26
N THR A 23 1.52 8.80 -3.82
CA THR A 23 0.33 8.89 -4.68
C THR A 23 0.75 8.84 -6.14
N PHE A 24 0.13 7.95 -6.93
CA PHE A 24 0.30 7.95 -8.39
C PHE A 24 -0.70 8.97 -8.98
N PRO A 25 -0.25 9.93 -9.81
CA PRO A 25 -1.14 10.94 -10.36
C PRO A 25 -2.16 10.36 -11.36
N LYS A 26 -3.35 10.97 -11.36
CA LYS A 26 -4.51 10.67 -12.21
C LYS A 26 -4.14 10.74 -13.70
N THR A 27 -4.00 9.61 -14.38
CA THR A 27 -3.77 9.56 -15.83
C THR A 27 -5.09 9.53 -16.58
N LYS A 28 -5.49 10.67 -17.17
CA LYS A 28 -6.59 10.74 -18.13
C LYS A 28 -6.13 10.12 -19.46
N ASP A 29 -6.85 9.10 -19.89
CA ASP A 29 -6.94 8.52 -21.23
C ASP A 29 -5.66 8.38 -22.07
N LEU A 30 -5.15 7.15 -22.16
CA LEU A 30 -4.84 6.49 -23.43
C LEU A 30 -4.55 5.01 -23.16
N GLY A 31 -4.97 4.16 -24.11
CA GLY A 31 -5.15 2.73 -23.94
C GLY A 31 -3.97 1.95 -23.36
N ARG A 32 -4.32 0.75 -22.85
CA ARG A 32 -3.45 -0.40 -22.57
C ARG A 32 -1.97 -0.22 -22.94
N LYS A 33 -1.14 -0.46 -21.91
CA LYS A 33 0.33 -0.61 -21.88
C LYS A 33 1.08 0.69 -21.60
N PHE A 34 1.62 0.85 -20.38
CA PHE A 34 3.07 1.02 -20.18
C PHE A 34 3.45 1.13 -18.68
N ILE A 35 3.70 -0.01 -18.03
CA ILE A 35 4.95 -0.11 -17.28
C ILE A 35 5.90 -0.80 -18.27
N PRO A 36 6.89 -0.11 -18.84
CA PRO A 36 7.83 -0.77 -19.73
C PRO A 36 8.49 -1.90 -18.95
N LYS A 37 8.51 -3.13 -19.50
CA LYS A 37 9.36 -4.23 -18.99
C LYS A 37 10.81 -3.76 -18.75
N ARG A 38 11.23 -2.76 -19.52
CA ARG A 38 12.51 -2.05 -19.43
C ARG A 38 12.75 -1.28 -18.12
N PHE A 39 11.71 -0.83 -17.42
CA PHE A 39 11.85 -0.16 -16.12
C PHE A 39 12.42 -1.14 -15.08
N TRP A 40 11.90 -2.37 -15.05
CA TRP A 40 12.42 -3.45 -14.21
C TRP A 40 13.82 -3.93 -14.62
N GLU A 41 14.15 -3.93 -15.92
CA GLU A 41 15.51 -4.24 -16.39
C GLU A 41 16.55 -3.15 -16.05
N ILE A 42 16.18 -1.87 -16.16
CA ILE A 42 17.06 -0.74 -15.86
C ILE A 42 17.28 -0.63 -14.35
N PHE A 43 16.23 -0.82 -13.55
CA PHE A 43 16.35 -0.85 -12.09
C PHE A 43 17.16 -2.07 -11.61
N GLY A 44 16.99 -3.23 -12.27
CA GLY A 44 17.78 -4.43 -12.01
C GLY A 44 19.27 -4.27 -12.37
N ARG A 45 19.61 -3.59 -13.48
CA ARG A 45 21.01 -3.31 -13.87
C ARG A 45 21.70 -2.32 -12.94
N PHE A 46 20.98 -1.32 -12.42
CA PHE A 46 21.52 -0.38 -11.45
C PHE A 46 21.78 -1.04 -10.08
N LEU A 47 20.93 -1.99 -9.67
CA LEU A 47 21.14 -2.82 -8.47
C LEU A 47 22.28 -3.84 -8.62
N GLY A 48 22.48 -4.38 -9.82
CA GLY A 48 23.50 -5.41 -10.09
C GLY A 48 24.95 -4.91 -9.99
N ALA A 49 25.19 -3.62 -10.20
CA ALA A 49 26.52 -3.03 -10.09
C ALA A 49 26.94 -2.71 -8.64
N PHE A 50 25.99 -2.63 -7.70
CA PHE A 50 26.26 -2.26 -6.31
C PHE A 50 26.31 -3.45 -5.34
N LEU A 51 25.85 -4.64 -5.77
CA LEU A 51 25.89 -5.84 -4.94
C LEU A 51 27.00 -6.78 -5.40
N GLY A 52 28.20 -6.48 -4.89
CA GLY A 52 29.26 -7.47 -4.76
C GLY A 52 28.72 -8.73 -4.09
N LYS A 53 29.18 -9.88 -4.60
CA LYS A 53 28.86 -11.22 -4.10
C LYS A 53 29.16 -11.31 -2.61
N SER A 54 28.15 -11.23 -1.77
CA SER A 54 28.24 -11.68 -0.38
C SER A 54 26.95 -12.38 0.03
N CYS A 55 27.05 -13.71 0.10
CA CYS A 55 26.34 -14.59 1.01
C CYS A 55 24.82 -14.35 1.11
N LEU A 56 24.07 -15.00 0.22
CA LEU A 56 22.67 -15.35 0.44
C LEU A 56 22.56 -16.27 1.66
N LYS A 57 22.51 -15.68 2.86
CA LYS A 57 21.89 -16.32 4.01
C LYS A 57 20.39 -16.04 3.90
N ASN A 58 19.65 -17.05 3.46
CA ASN A 58 18.20 -17.06 3.56
C ASN A 58 17.83 -17.11 5.04
N SER A 59 17.73 -15.95 5.68
CA SER A 59 16.78 -15.80 6.78
C SER A 59 15.40 -15.74 6.12
N GLU A 60 14.61 -16.80 6.23
CA GLU A 60 13.16 -16.83 6.01
C GLU A 60 12.44 -15.96 7.07
N GLY A 61 12.99 -14.77 7.33
CA GLY A 61 12.50 -13.78 8.27
C GLY A 61 11.37 -13.00 7.62
N GLU A 62 10.16 -13.39 7.99
CA GLU A 62 8.96 -12.55 8.05
C GLU A 62 8.83 -11.55 6.90
N TYR A 63 8.67 -12.06 5.68
CA TYR A 63 8.20 -11.27 4.55
C TYR A 63 6.81 -10.72 4.89
N LYS A 64 6.63 -9.38 4.88
CA LYS A 64 5.27 -8.81 4.79
C LYS A 64 4.68 -9.14 3.41
N LYS A 65 4.11 -10.34 3.33
CA LYS A 65 3.18 -10.77 2.30
C LYS A 65 1.88 -9.97 2.51
N MET A 66 1.27 -9.46 1.43
CA MET A 66 -0.10 -8.94 1.55
C MET A 66 -0.96 -9.93 2.33
N ARG A 67 -1.78 -9.42 3.25
CA ARG A 67 -2.38 -10.28 4.27
C ARG A 67 -3.44 -11.16 3.63
N LYS A 68 -3.48 -12.42 4.04
CA LYS A 68 -4.49 -13.35 3.58
C LYS A 68 -5.81 -13.13 4.32
N LYS A 69 -6.94 -13.42 3.68
CA LYS A 69 -8.30 -13.35 4.22
C LYS A 69 -8.46 -14.02 5.59
N ASN A 70 -7.81 -15.18 5.77
CA ASN A 70 -7.89 -15.99 6.99
C ASN A 70 -6.64 -15.87 7.87
N TYR A 71 -5.98 -14.70 7.87
CA TYR A 71 -4.78 -14.50 8.69
C TYR A 71 -5.12 -14.62 10.18
N LYS A 72 -4.46 -15.58 10.85
CA LYS A 72 -4.54 -15.81 12.29
C LYS A 72 -3.26 -15.27 12.92
N GLY A 73 -3.33 -14.10 13.53
CA GLY A 73 -2.21 -13.46 14.20
C GLY A 73 -2.68 -12.45 15.24
N ARG A 74 -1.72 -11.87 15.98
CA ARG A 74 -2.02 -10.78 16.91
C ARG A 74 -2.56 -9.60 16.10
N CYS A 75 -3.67 -9.04 16.56
CA CYS A 75 -4.23 -7.82 16.02
C CYS A 75 -4.65 -6.90 17.17
N GLU A 76 -4.46 -5.60 16.94
CA GLU A 76 -5.10 -4.57 17.72
C GLU A 76 -6.52 -4.37 17.18
N LYS A 77 -7.51 -4.41 18.07
CA LYS A 77 -8.90 -4.08 17.72
C LYS A 77 -9.18 -2.68 18.18
N ARG A 78 -9.64 -1.82 17.28
CA ARG A 78 -9.92 -0.42 17.58
C ARG A 78 -11.20 0.01 16.87
N THR A 79 -12.03 0.76 17.58
CA THR A 79 -13.22 1.40 17.00
C THR A 79 -12.85 2.81 16.58
N ILE A 80 -13.19 3.17 15.35
CA ILE A 80 -12.91 4.48 14.74
C ILE A 80 -14.25 5.09 14.34
N SER A 81 -14.41 6.41 14.50
CA SER A 81 -15.65 7.12 14.22
C SER A 81 -16.17 6.96 12.79
N LYS A 82 -15.27 6.85 11.81
CA LYS A 82 -15.59 6.74 10.37
C LYS A 82 -15.68 5.30 9.86
N SER A 83 -15.54 4.29 10.73
CA SER A 83 -15.70 2.89 10.36
C SER A 83 -17.02 2.35 10.90
N LYS A 84 -17.74 1.59 10.07
CA LYS A 84 -18.98 0.91 10.48
C LYS A 84 -18.70 -0.28 11.41
N ASP A 85 -17.58 -0.96 11.18
CA ASP A 85 -17.17 -2.15 11.91
C ASP A 85 -15.93 -1.89 12.77
N VAL A 86 -15.67 -2.79 13.72
CA VAL A 86 -14.43 -2.77 14.51
C VAL A 86 -13.22 -3.03 13.59
N CYS A 87 -12.35 -2.04 13.47
CA CYS A 87 -11.13 -2.15 12.68
C CYS A 87 -10.13 -3.10 13.37
N ARG A 88 -9.43 -3.90 12.55
CA ARG A 88 -8.35 -4.79 13.01
C ARG A 88 -7.05 -4.32 12.39
N PHE A 89 -6.12 -3.87 13.22
CA PHE A 89 -4.79 -3.44 12.79
C PHE A 89 -3.77 -4.51 13.18
N TYR A 90 -2.97 -4.93 12.20
CA TYR A 90 -1.94 -5.95 12.37
C TYR A 90 -0.56 -5.33 12.57
N ASP A 91 -0.35 -4.14 12.01
CA ASP A 91 0.93 -3.45 12.02
C ASP A 91 0.78 -2.03 12.61
N PRO A 92 1.80 -1.52 13.35
CA PRO A 92 1.81 -0.14 13.85
C PRO A 92 1.60 0.93 12.77
N ILE A 93 2.10 0.69 11.55
CA ILE A 93 1.88 1.59 10.40
C ILE A 93 0.39 1.72 10.04
N GLN A 94 -0.38 0.62 10.14
CA GLN A 94 -1.82 0.69 9.88
C GLN A 94 -2.53 1.47 10.98
N SER A 95 -2.16 1.23 12.24
CA SER A 95 -2.75 1.91 13.40
C SER A 95 -2.55 3.43 13.33
N SER A 96 -1.31 3.87 13.06
CA SER A 96 -0.97 5.30 12.89
C SER A 96 -1.63 5.92 11.65
N PHE A 97 -1.64 5.22 10.51
CA PHE A 97 -2.28 5.76 9.31
C PHE A 97 -3.81 5.87 9.45
N ALA A 98 -4.44 4.96 10.19
CA ALA A 98 -5.87 5.02 10.46
C ALA A 98 -6.27 6.26 11.26
N GLU A 99 -5.42 6.75 12.17
CA GLU A 99 -5.64 8.00 12.90
C GLU A 99 -5.63 9.20 11.95
N ILE A 100 -4.68 9.23 11.01
CA ILE A 100 -4.59 10.29 9.99
C ILE A 100 -5.85 10.31 9.12
N LEU A 101 -6.26 9.13 8.60
CA LEU A 101 -7.48 9.02 7.79
C LEU A 101 -8.72 9.41 8.59
N ASN A 102 -8.76 9.11 9.89
CA ASN A 102 -9.90 9.48 10.72
C ASN A 102 -9.97 11.00 10.95
N ALA A 103 -8.83 11.68 11.06
CA ALA A 103 -8.76 13.13 11.21
C ALA A 103 -9.10 13.90 9.92
N ASP A 104 -8.86 13.30 8.75
CA ASP A 104 -9.04 13.94 7.44
C ASP A 104 -10.53 14.24 7.12
N PRO A 105 -10.96 15.52 7.04
CA PRO A 105 -12.36 15.87 6.80
C PRO A 105 -12.88 15.43 5.42
N ASP A 106 -12.01 15.16 4.45
CA ASP A 106 -12.41 14.76 3.10
C ASP A 106 -12.86 13.28 3.05
N ILE A 107 -12.62 12.51 4.12
CA ILE A 107 -12.98 11.11 4.22
C ILE A 107 -14.26 10.94 5.03
N GLU A 108 -15.24 10.26 4.43
CA GLU A 108 -16.55 9.95 5.02
C GLU A 108 -16.57 8.57 5.68
N GLU A 109 -16.14 7.53 4.94
CA GLU A 109 -16.17 6.14 5.41
C GLU A 109 -14.82 5.45 5.23
N ILE A 110 -14.39 4.70 6.25
CA ILE A 110 -13.17 3.89 6.23
C ILE A 110 -13.54 2.42 6.37
N ARG A 111 -13.10 1.60 5.42
CA ARG A 111 -13.20 0.14 5.45
C ARG A 111 -11.81 -0.47 5.53
N CYS A 112 -11.58 -1.27 6.57
CA CYS A 112 -10.31 -1.94 6.81
C CYS A 112 -10.37 -3.41 6.35
N ASN A 113 -9.24 -3.95 5.88
CA ASN A 113 -9.09 -5.37 5.53
C ASN A 113 -10.10 -5.85 4.48
N VAL A 114 -10.27 -5.07 3.41
CA VAL A 114 -11.22 -5.40 2.34
C VAL A 114 -10.68 -6.57 1.52
N VAL A 115 -11.47 -7.63 1.44
CA VAL A 115 -11.11 -8.84 0.70
C VAL A 115 -11.16 -8.54 -0.80
N LEU A 116 -10.10 -8.94 -1.51
CA LEU A 116 -10.06 -8.84 -2.96
C LEU A 116 -10.69 -10.08 -3.59
N ASP A 117 -11.76 -9.87 -4.33
CA ASP A 117 -12.48 -10.96 -5.00
C ASP A 117 -11.80 -11.36 -6.32
N GLY A 118 -11.95 -12.62 -6.72
CA GLY A 118 -11.48 -13.13 -8.01
C GLY A 118 -10.48 -14.28 -7.91
N LYS A 119 -10.45 -15.13 -8.93
CA LYS A 119 -9.68 -16.40 -8.93
C LYS A 119 -8.17 -16.23 -8.76
N ASP A 120 -7.62 -15.12 -9.29
CA ASP A 120 -6.18 -14.79 -9.21
C ASP A 120 -5.84 -13.88 -8.02
N THR A 121 -6.82 -13.13 -7.50
CA THR A 121 -6.69 -12.24 -6.33
C THR A 121 -7.02 -12.93 -5.00
N GLY A 122 -7.70 -14.08 -5.08
CA GLY A 122 -8.72 -14.59 -4.16
C GLY A 122 -8.30 -15.10 -2.79
N GLU A 123 -7.22 -14.58 -2.25
CA GLU A 123 -6.89 -14.80 -0.84
C GLU A 123 -6.40 -13.54 -0.14
N TYR A 124 -6.21 -12.41 -0.82
CA TYR A 124 -5.59 -11.24 -0.22
C TYR A 124 -6.59 -10.17 0.22
N MET A 125 -6.16 -9.36 1.17
CA MET A 125 -6.91 -8.20 1.65
C MET A 125 -6.11 -6.94 1.40
N THR A 126 -6.81 -5.88 1.00
CA THR A 126 -6.30 -4.51 1.01
C THR A 126 -6.42 -3.92 2.40
N ASP A 127 -5.42 -3.14 2.78
CA ASP A 127 -5.35 -2.55 4.12
C ASP A 127 -6.48 -1.52 4.35
N PHE A 128 -6.57 -0.50 3.49
CA PHE A 128 -7.59 0.56 3.59
C PHE A 128 -8.29 0.84 2.26
N LEU A 129 -9.62 0.83 2.32
CA LEU A 129 -10.50 1.44 1.33
C LEU A 129 -11.26 2.58 2.00
N CYS A 130 -11.13 3.79 1.48
CA CYS A 130 -11.79 4.97 1.98
C CYS A 130 -12.76 5.52 0.94
N ILE A 131 -13.89 6.02 1.40
CA ILE A 131 -14.87 6.74 0.58
C ILE A 131 -14.76 8.21 0.98
N LYS A 132 -14.46 9.05 -0.01
CA LYS A 132 -14.40 10.49 0.15
C LYS A 132 -15.80 11.09 0.16
N THR A 133 -15.93 12.29 0.73
CA THR A 133 -17.19 13.07 0.75
C THR A 133 -17.74 13.38 -0.64
N ASN A 134 -16.90 13.38 -1.68
CA ASN A 134 -17.32 13.56 -3.07
C ASN A 134 -17.79 12.26 -3.76
N GLY A 135 -17.79 11.13 -3.05
CA GLY A 135 -18.14 9.81 -3.56
C GLY A 135 -16.98 9.05 -4.22
N ASP A 136 -15.80 9.66 -4.38
CA ASP A 136 -14.62 8.98 -4.92
C ASP A 136 -14.07 7.97 -3.91
N MET A 137 -13.48 6.89 -4.43
CA MET A 137 -12.80 5.89 -3.63
C MET A 137 -11.29 6.12 -3.60
N LEU A 138 -10.70 5.89 -2.44
CA LEU A 138 -9.28 5.98 -2.15
C LEU A 138 -8.80 4.63 -1.61
N VAL A 139 -7.70 4.12 -2.13
CA VAL A 139 -7.08 2.88 -1.63
C VAL A 139 -5.65 3.13 -1.20
N ARG A 140 -5.30 2.61 -0.03
CA ARG A 140 -3.96 2.72 0.56
C ARG A 140 -3.49 1.37 1.10
N GLU A 141 -2.36 0.90 0.59
CA GLU A 141 -1.67 -0.31 1.05
C GLU A 141 -0.50 0.07 1.96
N CYS A 142 -0.45 -0.44 3.17
CA CYS A 142 0.62 -0.13 4.12
C CYS A 142 1.77 -1.13 3.97
N VAL A 143 2.96 -0.67 3.64
CA VAL A 143 4.14 -1.53 3.43
C VAL A 143 5.37 -0.91 4.07
N TYR A 144 6.12 -1.69 4.84
CA TYR A 144 7.41 -1.21 5.34
C TYR A 144 8.42 -1.09 4.20
N ARG A 145 9.21 -0.01 4.20
CA ARG A 145 10.23 0.30 3.20
C ARG A 145 11.18 -0.88 2.93
N LYS A 146 11.59 -1.58 3.99
CA LYS A 146 12.46 -2.78 3.92
C LYS A 146 11.91 -3.91 3.04
N PHE A 147 10.59 -3.95 2.81
CA PHE A 147 9.93 -4.96 1.99
C PHE A 147 9.68 -4.52 0.54
N LEU A 148 9.82 -3.23 0.21
CA LEU A 148 9.65 -2.75 -1.17
C LEU A 148 10.69 -3.33 -2.14
N THR A 149 11.86 -3.72 -1.64
CA THR A 149 12.91 -4.37 -2.43
C THR A 149 12.63 -5.85 -2.70
N LYS A 150 11.60 -6.44 -2.07
CA LYS A 150 11.30 -7.87 -2.20
C LYS A 150 10.39 -8.09 -3.42
N PRO A 151 10.78 -8.98 -4.37
CA PRO A 151 10.04 -9.17 -5.61
C PRO A 151 8.61 -9.69 -5.40
N MET A 152 8.36 -10.42 -4.30
CA MET A 152 7.02 -10.90 -3.97
C MET A 152 6.10 -9.77 -3.51
N THR A 153 6.59 -8.84 -2.69
CA THR A 153 5.80 -7.69 -2.21
C THR A 153 5.38 -6.81 -3.37
N VAL A 154 6.30 -6.53 -4.30
CA VAL A 154 6.01 -5.81 -5.54
C VAL A 154 4.90 -6.49 -6.34
N LYS A 155 4.99 -7.80 -6.58
CA LYS A 155 3.95 -8.53 -7.33
C LYS A 155 2.57 -8.40 -6.70
N PHE A 156 2.49 -8.42 -5.37
CA PHE A 156 1.21 -8.25 -4.68
C PHE A 156 0.68 -6.82 -4.80
N LEU A 157 1.54 -5.81 -4.74
CA LEU A 157 1.15 -4.43 -4.97
C LEU A 157 0.62 -4.21 -6.38
N ASP A 158 1.27 -4.80 -7.40
CA ASP A 158 0.78 -4.76 -8.78
C ASP A 158 -0.60 -5.41 -8.90
N ILE A 159 -0.81 -6.57 -8.26
CA ILE A 159 -2.12 -7.25 -8.23
C ILE A 159 -3.20 -6.40 -7.56
N SER A 160 -2.90 -5.78 -6.42
CA SER A 160 -3.84 -4.88 -5.71
C SER A 160 -4.20 -3.69 -6.61
N LYS A 161 -3.19 -3.03 -7.18
CA LYS A 161 -3.40 -1.89 -8.07
C LYS A 161 -4.28 -2.24 -9.27
N ASP A 162 -3.97 -3.33 -9.97
CA ASP A 162 -4.73 -3.77 -11.14
C ASP A 162 -6.15 -4.22 -10.77
N TYR A 163 -6.36 -4.74 -9.55
CA TYR A 163 -7.69 -5.04 -9.05
C TYR A 163 -8.51 -3.76 -8.88
N TRP A 164 -8.01 -2.78 -8.13
CA TRP A 164 -8.73 -1.55 -7.82
C TRP A 164 -8.97 -0.68 -9.06
N LEU A 165 -8.00 -0.64 -9.97
CA LEU A 165 -8.14 0.05 -11.26
C LEU A 165 -9.29 -0.54 -12.09
N ARG A 166 -9.46 -1.87 -12.10
CA ARG A 166 -10.59 -2.53 -12.79
C ARG A 166 -11.95 -2.25 -12.13
N HIS A 167 -11.95 -1.89 -10.85
CA HIS A 167 -13.16 -1.50 -10.12
C HIS A 167 -13.43 0.01 -10.18
N GLY A 168 -12.69 0.75 -11.01
CA GLY A 168 -12.87 2.20 -11.19
C GLY A 168 -12.22 3.07 -10.11
N VAL A 169 -11.36 2.49 -9.27
CA VAL A 169 -10.63 3.23 -8.24
C VAL A 169 -9.28 3.68 -8.80
N GLU A 170 -9.16 4.97 -9.08
CA GLU A 170 -7.94 5.56 -9.64
C GLU A 170 -6.93 6.00 -8.57
N ASP A 171 -7.41 6.44 -7.39
CA ASP A 171 -6.56 6.93 -6.29
C ASP A 171 -6.07 5.74 -5.45
N TRP A 172 -5.14 4.98 -6.02
CA TRP A 172 -4.43 3.90 -5.36
C TRP A 172 -3.01 4.33 -4.99
N GLY A 173 -2.55 3.97 -3.80
CA GLY A 173 -1.19 4.32 -3.37
C GLY A 173 -0.67 3.46 -2.23
N VAL A 174 0.62 3.61 -1.95
CA VAL A 174 1.32 2.86 -0.91
C VAL A 174 1.71 3.82 0.20
N VAL A 175 1.46 3.39 1.44
CA VAL A 175 1.85 4.08 2.67
C VAL A 175 3.07 3.38 3.22
N ILE A 176 4.13 4.14 3.42
CA ILE A 176 5.39 3.63 3.94
C ILE A 176 5.71 4.26 5.29
N ASP A 177 6.42 3.50 6.11
CA ASP A 177 7.09 4.04 7.28
C ASP A 177 8.15 5.05 6.84
N ALA A 178 8.30 6.13 7.59
CA ALA A 178 9.56 6.82 7.60
C ALA A 178 10.56 6.08 8.47
N GLU A 179 11.81 6.23 8.07
CA GLU A 179 12.98 5.65 8.73
C GLU A 179 13.10 6.03 10.20
#